data_AF-A0A2A5C7Q0-F1
#
_entry.id   AF-A0A2A5C7Q0-F1
#
_cell.length_a   1.000
_cell.length_b   1.000
_cell.length_c   1.000
_cell.angle_alpha   90.00
_cell.angle_beta   90.00
_cell.angle_gamma   90.00
#
_symmetry.space_group_name_H-M   'P 1'
#
loop_
_entity.id
_entity.type
_entity.pdbx_description
1 polymer ?
#
loop_
_entity_poly.entity_id
_entity_poly.type
_entity_poly.pdbx_seq_one_letter_code
_entity_poly.pdbx_strand_id
1 'polypeptide(L)'
;MSKITSKEEFEVFINSSNFENSIFADLSQDDLAFFKGQLRFNADGIPGGYWGDIAKAGRMNDKELSEFVEKYFNVDAETFEKCVNYFGDGQGNCTYRYQFNCPDC
;
A
#
# COMPACT_ATOMS: atom_id res chain seq x y z
N MET A 1 0.58 -7.17 16.73
CA MET A 1 1.19 -5.93 16.20
C MET A 1 0.05 -4.97 15.90
N SER A 2 0.17 -3.70 16.32
CA SER A 2 -0.81 -2.69 15.93
C SER A 2 -0.75 -2.45 14.42
N LYS A 3 -1.87 -2.06 13.81
CA LYS A 3 -1.92 -1.72 12.38
C LYS A 3 -1.13 -0.44 12.13
N ILE A 4 -0.58 -0.32 10.92
CA ILE A 4 0.07 0.89 10.42
C ILE A 4 -1.01 1.87 9.96
N THR A 5 -0.99 3.07 10.55
CA THR A 5 -1.94 4.18 10.31
C THR A 5 -1.24 5.47 9.88
N SER A 6 0.10 5.47 9.83
CA SER A 6 0.90 6.66 9.55
C SER A 6 2.21 6.32 8.83
N LYS A 7 2.87 7.34 8.27
CA LYS A 7 4.20 7.18 7.65
C LYS A 7 5.23 6.79 8.69
N GLU A 8 5.18 7.39 9.88
CA GLU A 8 6.09 7.13 10.97
C GLU A 8 5.99 5.67 11.44
N GLU A 9 4.79 5.10 11.51
CA GLU A 9 4.61 3.69 11.82
C GLU A 9 5.10 2.76 10.70
N PHE A 10 4.96 3.19 9.44
CA PHE A 10 5.56 2.47 8.31
C PHE A 10 7.09 2.47 8.38
N GLU A 11 7.72 3.58 8.79
CA GLU A 11 9.17 3.63 9.05
C GLU A 11 9.60 2.65 10.13
N VAL A 12 8.85 2.57 11.22
CA VAL A 12 9.12 1.60 12.29
C VAL A 12 8.99 0.17 11.75
N PHE A 13 7.98 -0.08 10.93
CA PHE A 13 7.75 -1.38 10.30
C PHE A 13 8.93 -1.83 9.43
N ILE A 14 9.42 -0.98 8.52
CA ILE A 14 10.52 -1.35 7.60
C ILE A 14 11.86 -1.55 8.32
N ASN A 15 12.01 -1.02 9.53
CA ASN A 15 13.18 -1.23 10.38
C ASN A 15 12.97 -2.34 11.43
N SER A 16 11.84 -3.06 11.38
CA SER A 16 11.51 -4.13 12.32
C SER A 16 11.79 -5.52 11.75
N SER A 17 11.85 -6.53 12.62
CA SER A 17 11.97 -7.94 12.21
C SER A 17 10.78 -8.45 11.36
N ASN A 18 9.67 -7.71 11.32
CA ASN A 18 8.53 -8.08 10.47
C ASN A 18 8.74 -7.69 9.01
N PHE A 19 9.70 -6.80 8.72
CA PHE A 19 10.03 -6.38 7.37
C PHE A 19 10.50 -7.55 6.51
N GLU A 20 11.36 -8.41 7.05
CA GLU A 20 11.90 -9.59 6.33
C GLU A 20 10.82 -10.60 5.90
N ASN A 21 9.67 -10.58 6.57
CA ASN A 21 8.52 -11.42 6.25
C ASN A 21 7.44 -10.67 5.46
N SER A 22 7.81 -9.53 4.88
CA SER A 22 6.92 -8.63 4.15
C SER A 22 7.29 -8.56 2.68
N ILE A 23 6.31 -8.18 1.88
CA ILE A 23 6.44 -8.03 0.43
C ILE A 23 7.42 -6.91 0.06
N PHE A 24 7.66 -6.00 1.01
CA PHE A 24 8.59 -4.88 0.84
C PHE A 24 10.06 -5.31 0.94
N ALA A 25 10.35 -6.50 1.51
CA ALA A 25 11.71 -7.04 1.55
C ALA A 25 12.20 -7.51 0.17
N ASP A 26 11.28 -7.87 -0.73
CA ASP A 26 11.61 -8.29 -2.10
C ASP A 26 11.77 -7.10 -3.07
N LEU A 27 11.45 -5.88 -2.62
CA LEU A 27 11.58 -4.67 -3.43
C LEU A 27 13.04 -4.22 -3.50
N SER A 28 13.40 -3.61 -4.63
CA SER A 28 14.64 -2.83 -4.70
C SER A 28 14.58 -1.64 -3.74
N GLN A 29 15.75 -1.11 -3.36
CA GLN A 29 15.80 0.09 -2.51
C GLN A 29 15.10 1.28 -3.18
N ASP A 30 15.19 1.39 -4.51
CA ASP A 30 14.56 2.47 -5.28
C ASP A 30 13.03 2.32 -5.30
N ASP A 31 12.51 1.10 -5.48
CA ASP A 31 11.07 0.84 -5.46
C ASP A 31 10.47 1.08 -4.07
N LEU A 32 11.17 0.65 -3.01
CA LEU A 32 10.76 0.90 -1.63
C LEU A 32 10.76 2.39 -1.31
N ALA A 33 11.80 3.12 -1.74
CA ALA A 33 11.89 4.57 -1.56
C ALA A 33 10.79 5.31 -2.33
N PHE A 34 10.51 4.89 -3.56
CA PHE A 34 9.41 5.42 -4.37
C PHE A 34 8.07 5.20 -3.68
N PHE A 35 7.77 3.96 -3.27
CA PHE A 35 6.54 3.63 -2.58
C PHE A 35 6.37 4.44 -1.30
N LYS A 36 7.40 4.51 -0.46
CA LYS A 36 7.41 5.34 0.76
C LYS A 36 7.11 6.81 0.46
N GLY A 37 7.62 7.34 -0.66
CA GLY A 37 7.33 8.69 -1.12
C GLY A 37 5.84 8.89 -1.44
N GLN A 38 5.21 7.90 -2.07
CA GLN A 38 3.82 7.95 -2.52
C GLN A 38 2.79 7.47 -1.49
N LEU A 39 3.23 6.68 -0.50
CA LEU A 39 2.41 6.20 0.59
C LEU A 39 1.84 7.40 1.33
N ARG A 40 0.57 7.32 1.69
CA ARG A 40 -0.17 8.42 2.31
C ARG A 40 -1.31 7.83 3.13
N PHE A 41 -1.82 8.57 4.10
CA PHE A 41 -2.87 8.10 5.02
C PHE A 41 -3.97 9.16 5.09
N ASN A 42 -5.24 8.75 5.19
CA ASN A 42 -6.34 9.68 5.46
C ASN A 42 -6.45 9.98 6.96
N ALA A 43 -7.46 10.76 7.34
CA ALA A 43 -7.75 11.09 8.74
C ALA A 43 -8.02 9.86 9.62
N ASP A 44 -8.52 8.77 9.02
CA ASP A 44 -8.83 7.51 9.70
C ASP A 44 -7.66 6.50 9.66
N GLY A 45 -6.50 6.90 9.13
CA GLY A 45 -5.32 6.05 9.03
C GLY A 45 -5.38 4.98 7.95
N ILE A 46 -6.32 5.07 6.99
CA ILE A 46 -6.41 4.18 5.83
C ILE A 46 -5.28 4.53 4.85
N PRO A 47 -4.47 3.54 4.40
CA PRO A 47 -3.37 3.82 3.51
C PRO A 47 -3.83 4.00 2.05
N GLY A 48 -3.18 4.93 1.35
CA GLY A 48 -3.22 5.07 -0.09
C GLY A 48 -1.80 5.06 -0.67
N GLY A 49 -1.64 4.59 -1.90
CA GLY A 49 -0.33 4.47 -2.55
C GLY A 49 -0.41 3.73 -3.89
N TYR A 50 0.74 3.49 -4.51
CA TYR A 50 0.86 2.70 -5.76
C TYR A 50 0.98 1.21 -5.45
N TRP A 51 -0.06 0.65 -4.83
CA TRP A 51 -0.08 -0.75 -4.41
C TRP A 51 0.02 -1.75 -5.56
N GLY A 52 -0.47 -1.38 -6.76
CA GLY A 52 -0.34 -2.22 -7.96
C GLY A 52 1.11 -2.38 -8.44
N ASP A 53 1.94 -1.35 -8.31
CA ASP A 53 3.36 -1.44 -8.67
C ASP A 53 4.13 -2.28 -7.64
N ILE A 54 3.75 -2.19 -6.35
CA ILE A 54 4.27 -3.08 -5.31
C ILE A 54 3.87 -4.53 -5.56
N ALA A 55 2.62 -4.79 -5.93
CA ALA A 55 2.17 -6.14 -6.24
C ALA A 55 2.93 -6.73 -7.44
N LYS A 56 3.14 -5.95 -8.50
CA LYS A 56 3.94 -6.37 -9.66
C LYS A 56 5.40 -6.65 -9.28
N ALA A 57 6.02 -5.74 -8.52
CA ALA A 57 7.42 -5.86 -8.11
C ALA A 57 7.63 -7.05 -7.15
N GLY A 58 6.74 -7.21 -6.17
CA GLY A 58 6.71 -8.34 -5.23
C GLY A 58 6.11 -9.64 -5.82
N ARG A 59 5.71 -9.64 -7.10
CA ARG A 59 5.12 -10.79 -7.82
C ARG A 59 3.89 -11.39 -7.12
N MET A 60 3.05 -10.54 -6.53
CA MET A 60 1.84 -10.93 -5.84
C MET A 60 0.63 -10.89 -6.78
N ASN A 61 -0.32 -11.78 -6.51
CA ASN A 61 -1.68 -11.61 -7.03
C ASN A 61 -2.51 -10.68 -6.13
N ASP A 62 -3.67 -10.27 -6.61
CA ASP A 62 -4.57 -9.33 -5.90
C ASP A 62 -4.95 -9.81 -4.51
N LYS A 63 -5.23 -11.10 -4.36
CA LYS A 63 -5.63 -11.68 -3.08
C LYS A 63 -4.49 -11.59 -2.06
N GLU A 64 -3.27 -11.95 -2.47
CA GLU A 64 -2.11 -11.87 -1.58
C GLU A 64 -1.84 -10.42 -1.17
N LEU A 65 -2.00 -9.47 -2.08
CA LEU A 65 -1.86 -8.04 -1.79
C LEU A 65 -2.91 -7.58 -0.78
N SER A 66 -4.19 -7.92 -1.00
CA SER A 66 -5.28 -7.60 -0.07
C SER A 66 -5.02 -8.18 1.32
N GLU A 67 -4.63 -9.46 1.41
CA GLU A 67 -4.31 -10.12 2.68
C GLU A 67 -3.11 -9.46 3.38
N PHE A 68 -2.10 -9.04 2.62
CA PHE A 68 -0.95 -8.32 3.16
C PHE A 68 -1.35 -6.96 3.73
N VAL A 69 -2.08 -6.16 2.96
CA VAL A 69 -2.48 -4.82 3.39
C VAL A 69 -3.44 -4.92 4.56
N GLU A 70 -4.40 -5.86 4.53
CA GLU A 70 -5.26 -6.15 5.67
C GLU A 70 -4.43 -6.52 6.88
N LYS A 71 -3.40 -7.37 6.76
CA LYS A 71 -2.58 -7.82 7.89
C LYS A 71 -1.82 -6.67 8.56
N TYR A 72 -1.22 -5.78 7.79
CA TYR A 72 -0.27 -4.78 8.32
C TYR A 72 -0.83 -3.36 8.43
N PHE A 73 -1.86 -2.99 7.67
CA PHE A 73 -2.39 -1.63 7.62
C PHE A 73 -3.83 -1.55 8.13
N ASN A 74 -4.29 -0.34 8.46
CA ASN A 74 -5.62 -0.10 8.98
C ASN A 74 -6.67 0.00 7.86
N VAL A 75 -6.87 -1.11 7.14
CA VAL A 75 -7.91 -1.25 6.11
C VAL A 75 -8.23 -2.73 5.95
N ASP A 76 -9.51 -3.09 5.83
CA ASP A 76 -9.90 -4.48 5.54
C ASP A 76 -9.75 -4.79 4.03
N ALA A 77 -9.70 -6.07 3.68
CA ALA A 77 -9.52 -6.51 2.29
C ALA A 77 -10.66 -6.02 1.35
N GLU A 78 -11.90 -5.98 1.83
CA GLU A 78 -13.05 -5.56 1.01
C GLU A 78 -12.96 -4.06 0.65
N THR A 79 -12.63 -3.23 1.64
CA THR A 79 -12.38 -1.80 1.50
C THR A 79 -11.15 -1.58 0.63
N PHE A 80 -10.06 -2.32 0.88
CA PHE A 80 -8.85 -2.22 0.06
C PHE A 80 -9.13 -2.54 -1.41
N GLU A 81 -9.83 -3.63 -1.72
CA GLU A 81 -10.16 -4.02 -3.10
C GLU A 81 -11.06 -3.01 -3.81
N LYS A 82 -12.02 -2.41 -3.10
CA LYS A 82 -12.91 -1.38 -3.66
C LYS A 82 -12.18 -0.07 -3.93
N CYS A 83 -11.34 0.36 -2.99
CA CYS A 83 -10.70 1.68 -3.03
C CYS A 83 -9.33 1.65 -3.74
N VAL A 84 -8.73 0.47 -3.96
CA VAL A 84 -7.45 0.27 -4.66
C VAL A 84 -7.68 -0.36 -6.03
N ASN A 85 -8.46 0.34 -6.87
CA ASN A 85 -8.37 0.11 -8.30
C ASN A 85 -7.04 0.68 -8.80
N TYR A 86 -6.06 -0.21 -9.00
CA TYR A 86 -4.87 -0.07 -9.83
C TYR A 86 -4.53 1.36 -10.28
N PHE A 87 -3.82 2.10 -9.43
CA PHE A 87 -3.08 3.26 -9.90
C PHE A 87 -1.92 2.77 -10.76
N GLY A 88 -2.09 2.79 -12.09
CA GLY A 88 -1.01 2.80 -13.07
C GLY A 88 -0.79 1.48 -13.83
N ASP A 89 -1.08 1.51 -15.13
CA ASP A 89 -0.57 0.61 -16.16
C ASP A 89 0.96 0.74 -16.39
N GLY A 90 1.70 1.32 -15.46
CA GLY A 90 3.11 1.70 -15.65
C GLY A 90 3.32 2.92 -16.57
N GLN A 91 2.26 3.58 -17.07
CA GLN A 91 2.36 4.81 -17.88
C GLN A 91 1.84 6.06 -17.16
N GLY A 92 1.40 5.95 -15.90
CA GLY A 92 0.86 7.08 -15.14
C GLY A 92 -0.54 7.53 -15.59
N ASN A 93 -1.26 6.70 -16.35
CA ASN A 93 -2.65 6.97 -16.72
C ASN A 93 -3.57 6.62 -15.54
N CYS A 94 -3.93 7.64 -14.76
CA CYS A 94 -5.04 7.58 -13.81
C CYS A 94 -6.35 7.46 -14.59
N THR A 95 -7.05 6.34 -14.52
CA THR A 95 -8.45 6.28 -14.97
C THR A 95 -9.38 7.05 -14.04
N TYR A 96 -8.96 7.43 -12.83
CA TYR A 96 -9.63 8.44 -12.00
C TYR A 96 -8.63 9.28 -11.20
N ARG A 97 -8.44 10.54 -11.62
CA ARG A 97 -7.80 11.57 -10.79
C ARG A 97 -8.85 12.19 -9.87
N TYR A 98 -9.10 11.58 -8.73
CA TYR A 98 -9.46 12.29 -7.50
C TYR A 98 -8.71 11.54 -6.40
N GLN A 99 -7.75 12.21 -5.76
CA GLN A 99 -7.84 12.60 -4.35
C GLN A 99 -8.12 11.43 -3.40
N PHE A 100 -7.73 11.61 -2.16
CA PHE A 100 -8.23 10.86 -1.02
C PHE A 100 -9.76 10.97 -0.81
N ASN A 101 -10.55 11.11 -1.88
CA ASN A 101 -11.99 11.01 -1.88
C ASN A 101 -12.34 9.82 -2.78
N CYS A 102 -12.28 8.61 -2.22
CA CYS A 102 -13.43 7.75 -2.46
C CYS A 102 -14.61 8.48 -1.78
N PRO A 103 -15.65 8.91 -2.49
CA PRO A 103 -16.76 9.62 -1.85
C PRO A 103 -17.50 8.79 -0.81
N ASP A 104 -17.27 7.47 -0.75
CA ASP A 104 -17.84 6.55 0.23
C ASP A 104 -16.88 5.34 0.46
N CYS A 105 -15.59 5.64 0.66
CA CYS A 105 -14.73 4.87 1.57
C CYS A 105 -14.36 5.85 2.69
#